data_AF-A0A934YMV0-F1
#
_entry.id   AF-A0A934YMV0-F1
#
_cell.length_a   1.000
_cell.length_b   1.000
_cell.length_c   1.000
_cell.angle_alpha   90.00
_cell.angle_beta   90.00
_cell.angle_gamma   90.00
#
_symmetry.space_group_name_H-M   'P 1'
#
loop_
_entity.id
_entity.type
_entity.pdbx_description
1 polymer ?
#
loop_
_entity_poly.entity_id
_entity_poly.type
_entity_poly.pdbx_seq_one_letter_code
_entity_poly.pdbx_strand_id
1 'polypeptide(L)'
;MAERAGAAGVCCPRCRSRLDDRDQGPYRRVAGGMEEPVRLTPATHASGAPVFGCPACGGHFVEYANMLRLESSGKRADGSAVARRAYAGARGAVVCAKCGGETARREWSIGTLTYVDVCVDFDCRGVWLDAGELEAIAGK
;
A
#
# COMPACT_ATOMS: atom_id res chain seq x y z
N MET A 1 8.85 -23.92 8.80
CA MET A 1 9.04 -23.92 7.33
C MET A 1 7.88 -23.15 6.73
N ALA A 2 7.97 -21.82 6.63
CA ALA A 2 6.95 -21.00 5.98
C ALA A 2 7.41 -20.74 4.54
N GLU A 3 6.76 -21.38 3.58
CA GLU A 3 7.04 -21.19 2.16
C GLU A 3 6.88 -19.71 1.80
N ARG A 4 7.95 -19.16 1.23
CA ARG A 4 8.06 -17.77 0.78
C ARG A 4 7.18 -17.58 -0.45
N ALA A 5 5.93 -17.18 -0.24
CA ALA A 5 5.07 -16.71 -1.32
C ALA A 5 5.72 -15.47 -1.97
N GLY A 6 6.20 -15.64 -3.19
CA GLY A 6 6.43 -14.51 -4.10
C GLY A 6 5.10 -13.76 -4.29
N ALA A 7 5.16 -12.45 -4.48
CA ALA A 7 4.00 -11.55 -4.50
C ALA A 7 2.91 -11.84 -5.57
N ALA A 8 3.02 -12.92 -6.34
CA ALA A 8 1.98 -13.46 -7.19
C ALA A 8 0.86 -14.10 -6.35
N GLY A 9 -0.24 -13.38 -6.13
CA GLY A 9 -1.43 -13.87 -5.39
C GLY A 9 -1.88 -12.98 -4.23
N VAL A 10 -1.25 -11.83 -4.03
CA VAL A 10 -1.49 -10.94 -2.90
C VAL A 10 -2.81 -10.16 -3.05
N CYS A 11 -3.60 -10.12 -1.97
CA CYS A 11 -4.83 -9.32 -1.89
C CYS A 11 -4.55 -7.90 -1.38
N CYS A 12 -5.34 -6.93 -1.81
CA CYS A 12 -5.26 -5.57 -1.32
C CYS A 12 -5.70 -5.49 0.15
N PRO A 13 -4.81 -5.13 1.09
CA PRO A 13 -5.15 -5.11 2.50
C PRO A 13 -6.12 -3.96 2.82
N ARG A 14 -6.04 -2.84 2.09
CA ARG A 14 -6.96 -1.70 2.25
C ARG A 14 -8.39 -2.04 1.82
N CYS A 15 -8.57 -2.80 0.74
CA CYS A 15 -9.89 -3.22 0.28
C CYS A 15 -10.44 -4.37 1.15
N ARG A 16 -9.57 -5.25 1.66
CA ARG A 16 -9.95 -6.32 2.60
C ARG A 16 -10.45 -5.74 3.92
N SER A 17 -9.74 -4.81 4.55
CA SER A 17 -10.18 -4.19 5.81
C SER A 17 -11.53 -3.48 5.66
N ARG A 18 -11.85 -2.94 4.49
CA ARG A 18 -13.19 -2.37 4.20
C ARG A 18 -14.30 -3.41 4.11
N LEU A 19 -13.99 -4.69 3.93
CA LEU A 19 -14.95 -5.79 4.03
C LEU A 19 -15.13 -6.19 5.49
N ASP A 20 -14.03 -6.32 6.24
CA ASP A 20 -14.05 -6.71 7.67
C ASP A 20 -14.77 -5.68 8.56
N ASP A 21 -14.65 -4.37 8.26
CA ASP A 21 -15.31 -3.29 9.02
C ASP A 21 -16.85 -3.27 8.82
N ARG A 22 -17.34 -3.81 7.70
CA ARG A 22 -18.79 -3.89 7.42
C ARG A 22 -19.52 -4.90 8.30
N ASP A 23 -18.79 -5.78 8.98
CA ASP A 23 -19.33 -6.90 9.76
C ASP A 23 -19.52 -6.58 11.26
N GLN A 24 -19.19 -5.37 11.71
CA GLN A 24 -19.16 -5.02 13.15
C GLN A 24 -20.30 -4.11 13.63
N GLY A 25 -21.33 -3.89 12.82
CA GLY A 25 -22.50 -3.08 13.19
C GLY A 25 -23.73 -3.94 13.53
N PRO A 26 -24.28 -3.91 14.76
CA PRO A 26 -25.38 -4.80 15.18
C PRO A 26 -26.73 -4.58 14.46
N TYR A 27 -26.82 -3.64 13.51
CA TYR A 27 -28.10 -3.22 12.90
C TYR A 27 -28.10 -3.12 11.36
N ARG A 28 -27.08 -3.63 10.65
CA ARG A 28 -27.01 -3.42 9.19
C ARG A 28 -27.26 -4.70 8.37
N ARG A 29 -28.45 -4.80 7.77
CA ARG A 29 -28.67 -5.63 6.57
C ARG A 29 -28.50 -4.73 5.35
N VAL A 30 -27.47 -4.96 4.53
CA VAL A 30 -27.45 -4.49 3.14
C VAL A 30 -26.85 -5.55 2.23
N ALA A 31 -27.66 -5.87 1.22
CA ALA A 31 -27.33 -6.70 0.08
C ALA A 31 -26.19 -6.08 -0.75
N GLY A 32 -25.35 -6.93 -1.34
CA GLY A 32 -24.50 -6.59 -2.48
C GLY A 32 -23.10 -6.05 -2.16
N GLY A 33 -22.41 -6.61 -1.16
CA GLY A 33 -20.98 -6.35 -0.96
C GLY A 33 -20.14 -7.29 -1.81
N MET A 34 -19.30 -6.75 -2.71
CA MET A 34 -18.25 -7.49 -3.44
C MET A 34 -17.61 -8.61 -2.58
N GLU A 35 -17.98 -9.86 -2.88
CA GLU A 35 -17.75 -11.03 -2.02
C GLU A 35 -16.30 -11.52 -2.03
N GLU A 36 -15.45 -10.97 -2.91
CA GLU A 36 -14.10 -11.45 -3.14
C GLU A 36 -13.02 -10.38 -2.87
N PRO A 37 -11.94 -10.72 -2.15
CA PRO A 37 -10.85 -9.79 -1.91
C PRO A 37 -10.16 -9.38 -3.21
N VAL A 38 -10.00 -8.06 -3.42
CA VAL A 38 -9.38 -7.50 -4.63
C VAL A 38 -7.93 -7.96 -4.73
N ARG A 39 -7.60 -8.69 -5.80
CA ARG A 39 -6.22 -9.13 -6.10
C ARG A 39 -5.40 -7.98 -6.67
N LEU A 40 -4.15 -7.88 -6.25
CA LEU A 40 -3.21 -6.92 -6.83
C LEU A 40 -2.76 -7.37 -8.21
N THR A 41 -2.60 -6.41 -9.11
CA THR A 41 -2.13 -6.62 -10.48
C THR A 41 -0.64 -6.26 -10.56
N PRO A 42 0.23 -7.18 -11.02
CA PRO A 42 1.64 -6.88 -11.20
C PRO A 42 1.82 -5.84 -12.32
N ALA A 43 2.70 -4.87 -12.08
CA ALA A 43 3.11 -3.86 -13.04
C ALA A 43 4.60 -3.52 -12.83
N THR A 44 5.22 -2.91 -13.83
CA THR A 44 6.60 -2.43 -13.74
C THR A 44 6.55 -0.91 -13.82
N HIS A 45 7.10 -0.24 -12.80
CA HIS A 45 7.24 1.21 -12.81
C HIS A 45 8.27 1.66 -13.85
N ALA A 46 8.24 2.92 -14.30
CA ALA A 46 9.20 3.49 -15.25
C ALA A 46 10.67 3.35 -14.80
N SER A 47 10.90 3.21 -13.51
CA SER A 47 12.22 2.97 -12.89
C SER A 47 12.71 1.51 -13.00
N GLY A 48 11.92 0.62 -13.61
CA GLY A 48 12.19 -0.83 -13.65
C GLY A 48 11.84 -1.57 -12.36
N ALA A 49 11.31 -0.88 -11.35
CA ALA A 49 10.88 -1.51 -10.10
C ALA A 49 9.55 -2.29 -10.28
N PRO A 50 9.46 -3.55 -9.84
CA PRO A 50 8.20 -4.27 -9.81
C PRO A 50 7.29 -3.68 -8.73
N VAL A 51 6.05 -3.40 -9.10
CA VAL A 51 5.01 -2.86 -8.23
C VAL A 51 3.72 -3.67 -8.42
N PHE A 52 2.91 -3.76 -7.37
CA PHE A 52 1.64 -4.50 -7.41
C PHE A 52 0.50 -3.54 -7.10
N GLY A 53 -0.24 -3.13 -8.13
CA GLY A 53 -1.29 -2.11 -8.03
C GLY A 53 -2.66 -2.71 -7.69
N CYS A 54 -3.45 -2.01 -6.90
CA CYS A 54 -4.86 -2.32 -6.66
C CYS A 54 -5.75 -1.52 -7.61
N PRO A 55 -6.54 -2.14 -8.49
CA PRO A 55 -7.41 -1.43 -9.42
C PRO A 55 -8.59 -0.70 -8.74
N ALA A 56 -8.96 -1.10 -7.52
CA ALA A 56 -10.13 -0.55 -6.82
C ALA A 56 -9.81 0.69 -5.97
N CYS A 57 -8.67 0.70 -5.28
CA CYS A 57 -8.29 1.80 -4.40
C CYS A 57 -7.09 2.61 -4.90
N GLY A 58 -6.38 2.15 -5.92
CA GLY A 58 -5.17 2.79 -6.43
C GLY A 58 -3.94 2.65 -5.53
N GLY A 59 -4.02 1.86 -4.45
CA GLY A 59 -2.86 1.55 -3.61
C GLY A 59 -1.90 0.57 -4.27
N HIS A 60 -0.63 0.61 -3.85
CA HIS A 60 0.45 -0.20 -4.40
C HIS A 60 1.16 -0.98 -3.30
N PHE A 61 1.52 -2.21 -3.59
CA PHE A 61 2.48 -2.98 -2.80
C PHE A 61 3.83 -3.02 -3.52
N VAL A 62 4.89 -2.78 -2.77
CA VAL A 62 6.27 -2.76 -3.26
C VAL A 62 7.16 -3.43 -2.23
N GLU A 63 8.14 -4.21 -2.69
CA GLU A 63 9.17 -4.74 -1.78
C GLU A 63 10.17 -3.63 -1.40
N TYR A 64 10.63 -3.61 -0.15
CA TYR A 64 11.51 -2.56 0.37
C TYR A 64 12.75 -2.30 -0.50
N ALA A 65 13.37 -3.34 -1.06
CA ALA A 65 14.53 -3.19 -1.94
C ALA A 65 14.21 -2.40 -3.22
N ASN A 66 12.97 -2.45 -3.70
CA ASN A 66 12.51 -1.71 -4.87
C ASN A 66 12.08 -0.27 -4.54
N MET A 67 11.71 0.01 -3.28
CA MET A 67 11.45 1.38 -2.83
C MET A 67 12.68 2.29 -2.98
N LEU A 68 13.87 1.77 -2.69
CA LEU A 68 15.12 2.51 -2.88
C LEU A 68 15.36 2.88 -4.36
N ARG A 69 14.99 1.99 -5.28
CA ARG A 69 15.09 2.25 -6.73
C ARG A 69 14.09 3.31 -7.18
N LEU A 70 12.86 3.25 -6.65
CA LEU A 70 11.82 4.24 -6.92
C LEU A 70 12.25 5.64 -6.46
N GLU A 71 12.78 5.76 -5.25
CA GLU A 71 13.27 7.05 -4.74
C GLU A 71 14.42 7.62 -5.59
N SER A 72 15.38 6.78 -5.99
CA SER A 72 16.52 7.24 -6.80
C SER A 72 16.18 7.74 -8.20
N SER A 73 15.00 7.38 -8.71
CA SER A 73 14.55 7.71 -10.07
C SER A 73 13.57 8.87 -10.12
N GLY A 74 13.02 9.28 -8.97
CA GLY A 74 11.98 10.29 -8.90
C GLY A 74 12.48 11.73 -8.89
N LYS A 75 11.75 12.60 -9.60
CA LYS A 75 11.72 14.04 -9.28
C LYS A 75 10.69 14.26 -8.18
N ARG A 76 11.01 15.04 -7.14
CA ARG A 76 10.07 15.35 -6.05
C ARG A 76 8.77 15.91 -6.62
N ALA A 77 7.64 15.37 -6.17
CA ALA A 77 6.30 15.83 -6.58
C ALA A 77 6.02 17.27 -6.13
N ASP A 78 4.98 17.88 -6.72
CA ASP A 78 4.44 19.18 -6.28
C ASP A 78 4.07 19.12 -4.78
N GLY A 79 4.70 19.98 -3.99
CA GLY A 79 4.52 20.02 -2.54
C GLY A 79 3.07 20.25 -2.08
N SER A 80 2.23 20.88 -2.92
CA SER A 80 0.82 21.10 -2.61
C SER A 80 -0.02 19.81 -2.62
N ALA A 81 0.29 18.87 -3.52
CA ALA A 81 -0.39 17.58 -3.61
C ALA A 81 -0.01 16.67 -2.43
N VAL A 82 1.28 16.67 -2.08
CA VAL A 82 1.83 15.98 -0.92
C VAL A 82 1.19 16.49 0.37
N ALA A 83 1.18 17.81 0.57
CA ALA A 83 0.59 18.42 1.77
C ALA A 83 -0.91 18.07 1.89
N ARG A 84 -1.68 18.15 0.79
CA ARG A 84 -3.10 17.79 0.81
C ARG A 84 -3.32 16.37 1.31
N ARG A 85 -2.47 15.41 0.92
CA ARG A 85 -2.59 14.02 1.40
C ARG A 85 -2.22 13.89 2.88
N ALA A 86 -1.13 14.53 3.30
CA ALA A 86 -0.69 14.50 4.70
C ALA A 86 -1.79 15.01 5.65
N TYR A 87 -2.56 16.01 5.22
CA TYR A 87 -3.66 16.59 6.00
C TYR A 87 -5.05 15.98 5.73
N ALA A 88 -5.20 15.03 4.81
CA ALA A 88 -6.48 14.37 4.50
C ALA A 88 -6.98 13.42 5.61
N GLY A 89 -6.31 13.38 6.76
CA GLY A 89 -6.57 12.47 7.87
C GLY A 89 -5.68 11.23 7.83
N ALA A 90 -5.24 10.78 9.01
CA ALA A 90 -4.41 9.59 9.12
C ALA A 90 -5.22 8.36 8.68
N ARG A 91 -4.74 7.65 7.65
CA ARG A 91 -5.29 6.34 7.32
C ARG A 91 -4.72 5.32 8.30
N GLY A 92 -5.59 4.43 8.81
CA GLY A 92 -5.17 3.36 9.72
C GLY A 92 -4.11 2.47 9.09
N ALA A 93 -3.23 1.88 9.91
CA ALA A 93 -2.27 0.89 9.44
C ALA A 93 -3.01 -0.31 8.80
N VAL A 94 -2.39 -0.92 7.79
CA VAL A 94 -2.94 -2.10 7.11
C VAL A 94 -2.16 -3.36 7.51
N VAL A 95 -2.70 -4.53 7.23
CA VAL A 95 -1.90 -5.77 7.31
C VAL A 95 -0.95 -5.86 6.10
N CYS A 96 0.20 -6.49 6.29
CA CYS A 96 1.15 -6.69 5.21
C CYS A 96 0.52 -7.57 4.13
N ALA A 97 0.54 -7.09 2.89
CA ALA A 97 -0.06 -7.81 1.78
C ALA A 97 0.70 -9.13 1.49
N LYS A 98 2.01 -9.20 1.79
CA LYS A 98 2.85 -10.38 1.51
C LYS A 98 2.77 -11.47 2.59
N CYS A 99 2.92 -11.13 3.88
CA CYS A 99 2.94 -12.12 4.96
C CYS A 99 1.70 -12.08 5.88
N GLY A 100 0.81 -11.08 5.73
CA GLY A 100 -0.34 -10.89 6.63
C GLY A 100 0.00 -10.29 8.00
N GLY A 101 1.28 -10.06 8.30
CA GLY A 101 1.74 -9.48 9.57
C GLY A 101 1.43 -8.00 9.73
N GLU A 102 1.75 -7.44 10.89
CA GLU A 102 1.50 -6.04 11.20
C GLU A 102 2.38 -5.10 10.37
N THR A 103 1.88 -3.89 10.12
CA THR A 103 2.66 -2.79 9.53
C THR A 103 2.72 -1.60 10.47
N ALA A 104 3.80 -0.85 10.37
CA ALA A 104 3.96 0.43 11.05
C ALA A 104 3.96 1.54 10.01
N ARG A 105 3.15 2.57 10.23
CA ARG A 105 3.15 3.78 9.42
C ARG A 105 4.42 4.58 9.67
N ARG A 106 5.19 4.87 8.63
CA ARG A 106 6.48 5.57 8.69
C ARG A 106 6.56 6.63 7.60
N GLU A 107 7.19 7.76 7.91
CA GLU A 107 7.54 8.75 6.88
C GLU A 107 8.61 8.15 5.96
N TRP A 108 8.38 8.21 4.66
CA TRP A 108 9.33 7.77 3.64
C TRP A 108 10.22 8.95 3.24
N SER A 109 11.46 8.93 3.74
CA SER A 109 12.45 9.99 3.56
C SER A 109 12.07 11.32 4.23
N ILE A 110 13.05 11.92 4.90
CA ILE A 110 12.82 13.10 5.75
C ILE A 110 12.31 14.28 4.92
N GLY A 111 11.18 14.86 5.34
CA GLY A 111 10.64 16.09 4.76
C GLY A 111 9.80 15.87 3.51
N THR A 112 9.46 14.63 3.17
CA THR A 112 8.55 14.33 2.06
C THR A 112 7.08 14.36 2.48
N LEU A 113 6.78 14.35 3.80
CA LEU A 113 5.42 14.23 4.35
C LEU A 113 4.63 13.04 3.75
N THR A 114 5.33 12.08 3.17
CA THR A 114 4.73 10.90 2.55
C THR A 114 4.90 9.75 3.51
N TYR A 115 3.78 9.18 3.97
CA TYR A 115 3.80 8.14 4.98
C TYR A 115 3.34 6.81 4.38
N VAL A 116 4.17 5.79 4.47
CA VAL A 116 3.90 4.44 3.96
C VAL A 116 3.77 3.44 5.10
N ASP A 117 3.11 2.32 4.84
CA ASP A 117 2.93 1.23 5.80
C ASP A 117 4.01 0.16 5.57
N VAL A 118 4.98 0.06 6.49
CA VAL A 118 6.13 -0.87 6.39
C VAL A 118 5.89 -2.07 7.28
N CYS A 119 6.04 -3.28 6.72
CA CYS A 119 5.94 -4.52 7.49
C CYS A 119 6.98 -4.57 8.60
N VAL A 120 6.56 -4.93 9.81
CA VAL A 120 7.46 -5.04 10.98
C VAL A 120 8.29 -6.33 10.98
N ASP A 121 7.89 -7.32 10.17
CA ASP A 121 8.66 -8.54 9.95
C ASP A 121 9.88 -8.26 9.04
N PHE A 122 11.06 -8.39 9.64
CA PHE A 122 12.35 -8.10 9.02
C PHE A 122 12.70 -9.02 7.85
N ASP A 123 12.11 -10.22 7.79
CA ASP A 123 12.28 -11.16 6.70
C ASP A 123 11.31 -10.88 5.53
N CYS A 124 10.15 -10.28 5.82
CA CYS A 124 9.14 -9.97 4.80
C CYS A 124 9.49 -8.72 3.98
N ARG A 125 9.83 -7.62 4.69
CA ARG A 125 10.18 -6.29 4.12
C ARG A 125 9.18 -5.78 3.06
N GLY A 126 7.89 -6.01 3.29
CA GLY A 126 6.82 -5.51 2.42
C GLY A 126 6.48 -4.06 2.74
N VAL A 127 6.19 -3.26 1.72
CA VAL A 127 5.78 -1.86 1.86
C VAL A 127 4.46 -1.65 1.13
N TRP A 128 3.49 -1.06 1.82
CA TRP A 128 2.22 -0.65 1.24
C TRP A 128 2.19 0.87 1.09
N LEU A 129 1.76 1.32 -0.08
CA LEU A 129 1.57 2.71 -0.46
C LEU A 129 0.09 2.92 -0.78
N ASP A 130 -0.53 3.93 -0.19
CA ASP A 130 -1.88 4.33 -0.57
C ASP A 130 -1.91 5.07 -1.91
N ALA A 131 -3.13 5.31 -2.40
CA ALA A 131 -3.40 5.98 -3.65
C ALA A 131 -2.58 7.26 -3.82
N GLY A 132 -1.72 7.26 -4.84
CA GLY A 132 -0.88 8.37 -5.27
C GLY A 132 0.42 8.58 -4.46
N GLU A 133 0.72 7.74 -3.46
CA GLU A 133 1.97 7.84 -2.66
C GLU A 133 3.19 7.35 -3.45
N LEU A 134 2.98 6.41 -4.38
CA LEU A 134 4.02 5.95 -5.30
C LEU A 134 4.54 7.10 -6.15
N GLU A 135 3.64 7.91 -6.70
CA GLU A 135 3.93 9.08 -7.55
C GLU A 135 4.60 10.21 -6.74
N ALA A 136 4.30 10.31 -5.45
CA ALA A 136 4.96 11.26 -4.56
C ALA A 136 6.45 10.92 -4.34
N ILE A 137 6.78 9.61 -4.32
CA ILE A 137 8.13 9.10 -4.10
C ILE A 137 8.92 8.98 -5.41
N ALA A 138 8.30 8.43 -6.46
CA ALA A 138 8.97 8.02 -7.69
C ALA A 138 8.80 9.02 -8.85
N GLY A 139 8.02 10.09 -8.67
CA GLY A 139 7.64 10.98 -9.77
C GLY A 139 6.70 10.30 -10.78
N LYS A 140 6.42 10.99 -11.89
CA LYS A 140 5.61 10.49 -13.01
C LYS A 140 6.46 9.75 -14.04
#